data_AF-A0A1Q7B7Y9-F1
#
_entry.id   AF-A0A1Q7B7Y9-F1
#
_cell.length_a   1.000
_cell.length_b   1.000
_cell.length_c   1.000
_cell.angle_alpha   90.00
_cell.angle_beta   90.00
_cell.angle_gamma   90.00
#
_symmetry.space_group_name_H-M   'P 1'
#
loop_
_entity.id
_entity.type
_entity.pdbx_description
1 polymer ?
#
loop_
_entity_poly.entity_id
_entity_poly.type
_entity_poly.pdbx_seq_one_letter_code
_entity_poly.pdbx_strand_id
1 'polypeptide(L)'
;MILNHPRFSAARISSIIVLVAIGIIYFGGASWNQVPVPDRAVSGQPLLIPQGPMGVTSATAADPYWFQVGAIGDSSIYNSVGASVMIRTVYDKVNNDAHSYWVGSILANGAFVQVGYYNGLTTTNQFYCCAWFYEYFPAGNTNSPPIIGPAGSAGPIGSWHTYTMNFTGSGVWSFYMDNQFLGSSPAQGQQYYLGPGDTDSGTHPAAVLAEVAQTTSNTDVIGPAEFKNFMYETNPGTWQLVPVGKVHIGYGATSSMTLANPYRATEVFGQQNDFLTGSDIAYPTDQCGNGVSNTSNLWSTITLSCVGNNWNLPPLSFVDVDGNSLTPTWVSLSDSTGREIFLTTYNNQQIPSPSGQWTINQVSWHATNVGAGAVVNSTASSQIVPTNVFSVTMHVVGYFYSLPVKNTTVIMYLPDSTNETVRTDDNGQVVFTQLPAATYTFHVTVPYGIPSTTTQTISNGGSIVAKVFSLPELITLIIPPILIAILVAVAVARKERQRQAMIQAQPIPATGFASSFCRSCGQPLSPTANFCTSCGTPRIMTR
;
A
#
# COMPACT_ATOMS: atom_id res chain seq x y z
N MET A 1 13.06 41.16 -53.04
CA MET A 1 13.90 39.97 -52.83
C MET A 1 12.98 38.88 -52.27
N ILE A 2 12.77 37.82 -53.05
CA ILE A 2 12.32 36.44 -52.71
C ILE A 2 10.96 36.32 -51.98
N LEU A 3 9.82 36.03 -52.64
CA LEU A 3 9.28 34.76 -53.20
C LEU A 3 8.94 33.62 -52.20
N ASN A 4 7.67 33.21 -52.30
CA ASN A 4 7.09 31.85 -52.18
C ASN A 4 6.50 31.32 -50.86
N HIS A 5 5.16 31.21 -50.90
CA HIS A 5 4.26 30.14 -50.41
C HIS A 5 4.90 28.75 -50.11
N PRO A 6 4.32 27.91 -49.19
CA PRO A 6 2.96 27.41 -49.38
C PRO A 6 2.06 27.18 -48.14
N ARG A 7 0.78 27.04 -48.50
CA ARG A 7 -0.38 26.58 -47.73
C ARG A 7 -0.09 25.29 -46.96
N PHE A 8 -0.24 25.31 -45.64
CA PHE A 8 -0.44 24.10 -44.84
C PHE A 8 -1.94 23.87 -44.64
N SER A 9 -2.43 22.71 -45.10
CA SER A 9 -3.84 22.35 -45.06
C SER A 9 -4.26 21.92 -43.66
N ALA A 10 -5.40 22.43 -43.20
CA ALA A 10 -6.07 22.04 -41.95
C ALA A 10 -6.50 20.54 -41.91
N ALA A 11 -6.26 19.78 -42.98
CA ALA A 11 -6.60 18.36 -43.07
C ALA A 11 -5.60 17.42 -42.36
N ARG A 12 -4.38 17.87 -42.01
CA ARG A 12 -3.39 17.01 -41.34
C ARG A 12 -3.50 16.97 -39.81
N ILE A 13 -4.15 17.94 -39.18
CA ILE A 13 -4.29 17.97 -37.71
C ILE A 13 -5.40 17.01 -37.24
N SER A 14 -6.43 16.77 -38.05
CA SER A 14 -7.52 15.85 -37.73
C SER A 14 -7.16 14.36 -37.89
N SER A 15 -6.15 14.01 -38.70
CA SER A 15 -5.72 12.61 -38.86
C SER A 15 -4.78 12.12 -37.75
N ILE A 16 -4.10 13.02 -37.03
CA ILE A 16 -3.19 12.64 -35.93
C ILE A 16 -3.97 12.33 -34.64
N ILE A 17 -5.12 12.96 -34.41
CA ILE A 17 -5.94 12.72 -33.22
C ILE A 17 -6.76 11.41 -33.33
N VAL A 18 -7.07 10.95 -34.56
CA VAL A 18 -7.80 9.69 -34.78
C VAL A 18 -6.87 8.45 -34.80
N LEU A 19 -5.58 8.62 -35.08
CA LEU A 19 -4.61 7.51 -35.06
C LEU A 19 -4.03 7.19 -33.68
N VAL A 20 -4.10 8.11 -32.71
CA VAL A 20 -3.67 7.86 -31.32
C VAL A 20 -4.75 7.12 -30.51
N ALA A 21 -6.02 7.18 -30.91
CA ALA A 21 -7.13 6.53 -30.21
C ALA A 21 -7.41 5.07 -30.65
N ILE A 22 -6.81 4.59 -31.75
CA ILE A 22 -7.01 3.21 -32.26
C ILE A 22 -5.77 2.31 -32.01
N GLY A 23 -4.61 2.90 -31.67
CA GLY A 23 -3.37 2.16 -31.41
C GLY A 23 -3.25 1.52 -30.00
N ILE A 24 -4.18 1.78 -29.08
CA ILE A 24 -4.10 1.28 -27.69
C ILE A 24 -5.04 0.08 -27.45
N ILE A 25 -5.87 -0.31 -28.42
CA ILE A 25 -6.88 -1.38 -28.24
C ILE A 25 -6.47 -2.73 -28.87
N TYR A 26 -5.32 -2.84 -29.54
CA TYR A 26 -4.96 -4.03 -30.35
C TYR A 26 -3.76 -4.89 -29.90
N PHE A 27 -3.24 -4.70 -28.68
CA PHE A 27 -2.24 -5.62 -28.11
C PHE A 27 -2.66 -6.09 -26.72
N GLY A 28 -3.57 -7.07 -26.70
CA GLY A 28 -4.01 -7.76 -25.49
C GLY A 28 -4.57 -9.14 -25.82
N GLY A 29 -3.86 -9.89 -26.67
CA GLY A 29 -4.18 -11.29 -26.98
C GLY A 29 -3.46 -12.22 -26.01
N ALA A 30 -4.22 -12.83 -25.11
CA ALA A 30 -3.76 -13.89 -24.23
C ALA A 30 -3.31 -15.13 -25.04
N SER A 31 -2.20 -15.75 -24.63
CA SER A 31 -1.91 -17.15 -24.93
C SER A 31 -1.50 -17.86 -23.65
N TRP A 32 -2.35 -18.77 -23.19
CA TRP A 32 -1.97 -19.81 -22.24
C TRP A 32 -1.35 -20.96 -23.02
N ASN A 33 -0.19 -21.46 -22.59
CA ASN A 33 -0.02 -22.89 -22.34
C ASN A 33 1.35 -23.28 -21.78
N GLN A 34 1.25 -24.15 -20.78
CA GLN A 34 2.15 -25.22 -20.34
C GLN A 34 3.37 -24.91 -19.47
N VAL A 35 3.28 -25.53 -18.29
CA VAL A 35 4.29 -25.83 -17.27
C VAL A 35 5.52 -26.49 -17.89
N PRO A 36 6.71 -26.06 -17.45
CA PRO A 36 7.63 -27.00 -16.81
C PRO A 36 8.15 -26.47 -15.47
N VAL A 37 8.29 -27.37 -14.49
CA VAL A 37 9.06 -27.17 -13.25
C VAL A 37 10.54 -26.92 -13.61
N PRO A 38 11.24 -26.00 -12.93
CA PRO A 38 12.54 -26.39 -12.35
C PRO A 38 12.89 -25.69 -11.02
N ASP A 39 13.64 -26.41 -10.19
CA ASP A 39 14.48 -25.88 -9.11
C ASP A 39 15.27 -24.63 -9.57
N ARG A 40 15.02 -23.47 -8.95
CA ARG A 40 15.93 -22.30 -8.91
C ARG A 40 15.40 -21.19 -8.01
N ALA A 41 16.33 -20.53 -7.33
CA ALA A 41 16.09 -19.36 -6.47
C ALA A 41 15.26 -18.28 -7.18
N VAL A 42 14.30 -17.71 -6.44
CA VAL A 42 13.37 -16.69 -6.92
C VAL A 42 14.14 -15.42 -7.31
N SER A 43 14.17 -15.08 -8.60
CA SER A 43 14.86 -13.88 -9.09
C SER A 43 13.95 -12.66 -9.08
N GLY A 44 14.15 -11.77 -8.11
CA GLY A 44 13.77 -10.37 -8.15
C GLY A 44 15.02 -9.52 -7.82
N GLN A 45 15.18 -8.35 -8.45
CA GLN A 45 16.22 -7.41 -8.03
C GLN A 45 15.87 -6.93 -6.61
N PRO A 46 16.81 -7.00 -5.63
CA PRO A 46 16.58 -6.51 -4.28
C PRO A 46 16.20 -5.02 -4.32
N LEU A 47 15.14 -4.66 -3.60
CA LEU A 47 14.82 -3.26 -3.31
C LEU A 47 15.63 -2.84 -2.08
N LEU A 48 16.23 -1.65 -2.10
CA LEU A 48 17.01 -1.14 -0.98
C LEU A 48 16.11 -0.30 -0.07
N ILE A 49 15.92 -0.73 1.17
CA ILE A 49 15.34 0.07 2.26
C ILE A 49 16.34 0.11 3.44
N PRO A 50 16.62 1.26 4.06
CA PRO A 50 17.55 1.33 5.19
C PRO A 50 16.88 0.88 6.51
N GLN A 51 17.29 -0.26 7.06
CA GLN A 51 16.87 -0.67 8.40
C GLN A 51 17.97 -0.43 9.45
N GLY A 52 17.56 -0.19 10.69
CA GLY A 52 18.48 0.08 11.79
C GLY A 52 18.79 -1.18 12.60
N PRO A 53 20.07 -1.56 12.82
CA PRO A 53 20.40 -2.64 13.74
C PRO A 53 19.97 -2.30 15.18
N MET A 54 19.78 -3.31 16.02
CA MET A 54 19.48 -3.12 17.45
C MET A 54 20.68 -2.45 18.17
N GLY A 55 20.47 -1.32 18.84
CA GLY A 55 21.50 -0.70 19.70
C GLY A 55 21.49 0.84 19.73
N VAL A 56 21.76 1.41 20.90
CA VAL A 56 21.77 2.86 21.13
C VAL A 56 23.13 3.48 20.76
N THR A 57 23.32 3.86 19.51
CA THR A 57 24.35 4.86 19.15
C THR A 57 23.69 6.21 18.93
N SER A 58 24.33 7.26 19.45
CA SER A 58 23.80 8.62 19.55
C SER A 58 23.47 9.20 18.19
N ALA A 59 22.19 9.40 17.93
CA ALA A 59 21.68 10.14 16.78
C ALA A 59 21.64 11.65 17.05
N THR A 60 21.63 12.42 15.97
CA THR A 60 21.43 13.86 15.96
C THR A 60 19.95 14.20 15.82
N ALA A 61 19.56 15.44 16.14
CA ALA A 61 18.17 15.89 16.05
C ALA A 61 17.57 15.92 14.62
N ALA A 62 18.38 15.68 13.59
CA ALA A 62 17.95 15.63 12.19
C ALA A 62 17.73 14.19 11.69
N ASP A 63 18.10 13.17 12.47
CA ASP A 63 17.94 11.77 12.07
C ASP A 63 16.47 11.34 12.23
N PRO A 64 15.96 10.46 11.35
CA PRO A 64 14.61 9.94 11.49
C PRO A 64 14.50 9.02 12.72
N TYR A 65 13.27 8.67 13.09
CA TYR A 65 12.99 7.74 14.19
C TYR A 65 12.86 6.30 13.65
N TRP A 66 13.51 5.36 14.33
CA TRP A 66 13.27 3.92 14.21
C TRP A 66 12.74 3.41 15.55
N PHE A 67 11.43 3.29 15.70
CA PHE A 67 10.82 2.80 16.94
C PHE A 67 10.79 1.28 16.94
N GLN A 68 11.30 0.65 18.00
CA GLN A 68 11.31 -0.81 18.15
C GLN A 68 10.55 -1.21 19.42
N VAL A 69 9.69 -2.23 19.32
CA VAL A 69 8.89 -2.71 20.45
C VAL A 69 8.73 -4.23 20.39
N GLY A 70 8.79 -4.90 21.54
CA GLY A 70 8.53 -6.34 21.61
C GLY A 70 9.16 -6.97 22.82
N ALA A 71 9.80 -8.12 22.60
CA ALA A 71 10.42 -8.89 23.65
C ALA A 71 11.89 -9.22 23.35
N ILE A 72 12.73 -9.16 24.37
CA ILE A 72 14.13 -9.58 24.31
C ILE A 72 14.40 -10.64 25.37
N GLY A 73 15.16 -11.68 25.05
CA GLY A 73 15.54 -12.67 26.05
C GLY A 73 16.43 -12.09 27.15
N ASP A 74 16.69 -12.88 28.19
CA ASP A 74 17.63 -12.52 29.25
C ASP A 74 18.96 -13.29 29.13
N SER A 75 19.77 -13.26 30.18
CA SER A 75 21.06 -13.97 30.22
C SER A 75 20.96 -15.48 30.07
N SER A 76 19.78 -16.08 30.20
CA SER A 76 19.59 -17.53 30.01
C SER A 76 19.75 -17.98 28.56
N ILE A 77 19.69 -17.04 27.60
CA ILE A 77 19.80 -17.34 26.17
C ILE A 77 21.10 -16.79 25.54
N TYR A 78 22.11 -16.45 26.35
CA TYR A 78 23.43 -16.06 25.85
C TYR A 78 24.12 -17.18 25.08
N ASN A 79 25.01 -16.80 24.18
CA ASN A 79 25.72 -17.68 23.25
C ASN A 79 24.75 -18.51 22.39
N SER A 80 23.60 -17.93 22.02
CA SER A 80 22.65 -18.58 21.12
C SER A 80 23.24 -18.65 19.73
N VAL A 81 23.14 -19.81 19.09
CA VAL A 81 23.52 -20.08 17.70
C VAL A 81 22.32 -20.02 16.76
N GLY A 82 21.13 -19.70 17.29
CA GLY A 82 19.92 -19.54 16.51
C GLY A 82 18.77 -18.97 17.33
N ALA A 83 17.82 -18.36 16.62
CA ALA A 83 16.58 -17.84 17.18
C ALA A 83 15.43 -18.08 16.20
N SER A 84 14.23 -18.32 16.73
CA SER A 84 13.04 -18.58 15.92
C SER A 84 11.80 -18.03 16.60
N VAL A 85 10.84 -17.57 15.84
CA VAL A 85 9.55 -17.13 16.36
C VAL A 85 8.45 -17.36 15.33
N MET A 86 7.23 -17.58 15.80
CA MET A 86 6.05 -17.60 14.94
C MET A 86 5.37 -16.23 14.99
N ILE A 87 5.15 -15.61 13.84
CA ILE A 87 4.57 -14.27 13.71
C ILE A 87 3.26 -14.38 12.93
N ARG A 88 2.22 -13.69 13.41
CA ARG A 88 1.00 -13.49 12.64
C ARG A 88 1.19 -12.36 11.63
N THR A 89 0.98 -12.65 10.35
CA THR A 89 1.08 -11.64 9.29
C THR A 89 -0.01 -10.59 9.48
N VAL A 90 0.40 -9.35 9.76
CA VAL A 90 -0.47 -8.17 9.79
C VAL A 90 -0.07 -7.18 8.71
N TYR A 91 -1.07 -6.49 8.18
CA TYR A 91 -0.82 -5.37 7.27
C TYR A 91 -1.01 -4.07 8.02
N ASP A 92 -0.09 -3.13 7.78
CA ASP A 92 -0.14 -1.79 8.31
C ASP A 92 0.06 -0.79 7.19
N LYS A 93 -0.63 0.33 7.28
CA LYS A 93 -0.41 1.47 6.40
C LYS A 93 0.92 2.09 6.79
N VAL A 94 1.89 1.92 5.92
CA VAL A 94 3.22 2.51 6.06
C VAL A 94 3.18 3.96 5.59
N ASN A 95 3.39 4.93 6.48
CA ASN A 95 3.52 6.35 6.08
C ASN A 95 4.99 6.78 5.93
N ASN A 96 5.92 5.83 6.08
CA ASN A 96 7.36 6.01 6.16
C ASN A 96 8.06 4.94 5.30
N ASP A 97 9.28 4.52 5.66
CA ASP A 97 10.04 3.52 4.90
C ASP A 97 9.44 2.11 5.01
N ALA A 98 9.31 1.61 6.24
CA ALA A 98 8.83 0.27 6.50
C ALA A 98 8.25 0.10 7.91
N HIS A 99 7.25 -0.78 8.03
CA HIS A 99 6.85 -1.40 9.29
C HIS A 99 7.24 -2.89 9.24
N SER A 100 8.11 -3.36 10.14
CA SER A 100 8.66 -4.72 10.09
C SER A 100 8.39 -5.50 11.37
N TYR A 101 8.37 -6.83 11.25
CA TYR A 101 8.13 -7.77 12.33
C TYR A 101 9.12 -8.92 12.20
N TRP A 102 10.03 -9.07 13.17
CA TRP A 102 11.21 -9.90 12.99
C TRP A 102 11.73 -10.51 14.28
N VAL A 103 12.53 -11.57 14.13
CA VAL A 103 13.44 -12.11 15.15
C VAL A 103 14.88 -11.83 14.74
N GLY A 104 15.70 -11.39 15.68
CA GLY A 104 17.06 -10.92 15.42
C GLY A 104 17.97 -10.98 16.63
N SER A 105 19.28 -10.90 16.39
CA SER A 105 20.28 -10.95 17.45
C SER A 105 21.52 -10.16 17.05
N ILE A 106 22.07 -9.45 18.03
CA ILE A 106 23.46 -9.00 17.97
C ILE A 106 24.34 -10.24 18.20
N LEU A 107 25.43 -10.34 17.44
CA LEU A 107 26.39 -11.42 17.50
C LEU A 107 27.54 -11.08 18.45
N ALA A 108 28.31 -12.08 18.89
CA ALA A 108 29.40 -11.90 19.85
C ALA A 108 30.43 -10.83 19.42
N ASN A 109 30.65 -10.69 18.10
CA ASN A 109 31.56 -9.72 17.52
C ASN A 109 30.93 -8.33 17.25
N GLY A 110 29.66 -8.13 17.60
CA GLY A 110 28.92 -6.89 17.35
C GLY A 110 28.28 -6.78 15.95
N ALA A 111 28.32 -7.84 15.15
CA ALA A 111 27.47 -7.95 13.96
C ALA A 111 25.99 -8.12 14.36
N PHE A 112 25.06 -7.96 13.43
CA PHE A 112 23.62 -8.13 13.66
C PHE A 112 23.00 -8.97 12.55
N VAL A 113 22.05 -9.83 12.88
CA VAL A 113 21.28 -10.65 11.93
C VAL A 113 19.81 -10.64 12.32
N GLN A 114 18.92 -10.68 11.33
CA GLN A 114 17.48 -10.74 11.54
C GLN A 114 16.73 -11.37 10.37
N VAL A 115 15.53 -11.87 10.66
CA VAL A 115 14.59 -12.44 9.69
C VAL A 115 13.16 -12.20 10.13
N GLY A 116 12.29 -11.93 9.17
CA GLY A 116 10.89 -11.61 9.46
C GLY A 116 10.11 -11.30 8.20
N TYR A 117 9.06 -10.49 8.35
CA TYR A 117 8.40 -9.85 7.24
C TYR A 117 8.21 -8.36 7.50
N TYR A 118 7.85 -7.63 6.46
CA TYR A 118 7.54 -6.22 6.61
C TYR A 118 6.55 -5.72 5.55
N ASN A 119 6.02 -4.55 5.87
CA ASN A 119 5.17 -3.70 5.05
C ASN A 119 6.03 -2.49 4.64
N GLY A 120 6.00 -2.05 3.39
CA GLY A 120 6.81 -0.89 2.98
C GLY A 120 6.26 -0.07 1.81
N LEU A 121 7.04 0.93 1.38
CA LEU A 121 6.89 1.64 0.11
C LEU A 121 7.83 1.10 -0.97
N THR A 122 7.30 0.63 -2.10
CA THR A 122 8.16 0.23 -3.23
C THR A 122 8.87 1.45 -3.81
N THR A 123 9.91 1.24 -4.61
CA THR A 123 10.61 2.31 -5.36
C THR A 123 9.70 3.09 -6.33
N THR A 124 8.48 2.61 -6.57
CA THR A 124 7.45 3.29 -7.37
C THR A 124 6.38 4.00 -6.52
N ASN A 125 6.61 4.17 -5.21
CA ASN A 125 5.64 4.70 -4.24
C ASN A 125 4.33 3.90 -4.16
N GLN A 126 4.34 2.62 -4.56
CA GLN A 126 3.22 1.72 -4.30
C GLN A 126 3.43 1.03 -2.95
N PHE A 127 2.42 1.10 -2.08
CA PHE A 127 2.39 0.31 -0.85
C PHE A 127 2.49 -1.19 -1.19
N TYR A 128 3.34 -1.91 -0.48
CA TYR A 128 3.46 -3.35 -0.62
C TYR A 128 3.41 -4.02 0.75
N CYS A 129 2.67 -5.13 0.79
CA CYS A 129 2.62 -6.08 1.87
C CYS A 129 2.40 -7.48 1.28
N CYS A 130 2.65 -8.54 2.01
CA CYS A 130 3.55 -8.62 3.17
C CYS A 130 4.70 -9.48 2.65
N ALA A 131 5.92 -8.96 2.67
CA ALA A 131 7.06 -9.65 2.07
C ALA A 131 7.98 -10.16 3.17
N TRP A 132 8.41 -11.42 3.08
CA TRP A 132 9.48 -11.89 3.96
C TRP A 132 10.75 -11.10 3.66
N PHE A 133 11.61 -10.95 4.67
CA PHE A 133 12.93 -10.40 4.50
C PHE A 133 13.91 -11.07 5.45
N TYR A 134 15.19 -10.97 5.12
CA TYR A 134 16.26 -11.19 6.06
C TYR A 134 17.35 -10.16 5.83
N GLU A 135 18.11 -9.88 6.89
CA GLU A 135 19.12 -8.85 6.86
C GLU A 135 20.24 -9.18 7.82
N TYR A 136 21.41 -8.66 7.50
CA TYR A 136 22.61 -8.87 8.28
C TYR A 136 23.53 -7.67 8.15
N PHE A 137 24.24 -7.34 9.21
CA PHE A 137 25.12 -6.18 9.31
C PHE A 137 26.44 -6.61 9.92
N PRO A 138 27.57 -6.45 9.21
CA PRO A 138 28.89 -6.62 9.82
C PRO A 138 29.07 -5.67 11.00
N ALA A 139 29.93 -6.04 11.94
CA ALA A 139 30.23 -5.20 13.10
C ALA A 139 30.65 -3.77 12.67
N GLY A 140 29.95 -2.77 13.19
CA GLY A 140 30.19 -1.36 12.89
C GLY A 140 29.70 -0.88 11.51
N ASN A 141 28.94 -1.68 10.77
CA ASN A 141 28.39 -1.33 9.47
C ASN A 141 26.85 -1.33 9.51
N THR A 142 26.22 -0.20 9.21
CA THR A 142 24.76 -0.03 9.20
C THR A 142 24.17 0.07 7.78
N ASN A 143 24.98 -0.20 6.74
CA ASN A 143 24.63 0.05 5.33
C ASN A 143 24.54 -1.25 4.51
N SER A 144 24.31 -2.38 5.17
CA SER A 144 24.07 -3.65 4.48
C SER A 144 22.62 -3.68 4.01
N PRO A 145 22.36 -3.98 2.72
CA PRO A 145 21.01 -3.96 2.20
C PRO A 145 20.21 -5.19 2.64
N PRO A 146 18.92 -5.06 2.96
CA PRO A 146 18.07 -6.21 3.24
C PRO A 146 17.83 -7.03 1.97
N ILE A 147 17.59 -8.32 2.15
CA ILE A 147 17.13 -9.22 1.10
C ILE A 147 15.64 -9.45 1.31
N ILE A 148 14.86 -9.16 0.27
CA ILE A 148 13.41 -9.02 0.35
C ILE A 148 12.74 -9.98 -0.64
N GLY A 149 11.73 -10.69 -0.16
CA GLY A 149 10.90 -11.56 -0.96
C GLY A 149 9.90 -10.82 -1.84
N PRO A 150 9.21 -11.53 -2.75
CA PRO A 150 8.11 -10.96 -3.53
C PRO A 150 6.98 -10.40 -2.65
N ALA A 151 6.17 -9.49 -3.18
CA ALA A 151 4.96 -9.04 -2.50
C ALA A 151 4.02 -10.23 -2.19
N GLY A 152 3.44 -10.23 -0.99
CA GLY A 152 2.59 -11.33 -0.49
C GLY A 152 3.34 -12.62 -0.12
N SER A 153 4.67 -12.63 -0.18
CA SER A 153 5.47 -13.83 0.14
C SER A 153 5.48 -14.20 1.62
N ALA A 154 5.08 -13.29 2.52
CA ALA A 154 4.82 -13.57 3.93
C ALA A 154 3.42 -14.15 4.20
N GLY A 155 2.72 -14.58 3.14
CA GLY A 155 1.40 -15.18 3.22
C GLY A 155 0.24 -14.19 3.36
N PRO A 156 -1.01 -14.70 3.38
CA PRO A 156 -2.21 -13.88 3.55
C PRO A 156 -2.25 -13.15 4.90
N ILE A 157 -2.92 -12.02 4.97
CA ILE A 157 -3.11 -11.32 6.25
C ILE A 157 -3.86 -12.25 7.23
N GLY A 158 -3.36 -12.32 8.46
CA GLY A 158 -3.85 -13.18 9.52
C GLY A 158 -3.28 -14.60 9.53
N SER A 159 -2.50 -15.01 8.53
CA SER A 159 -1.79 -16.29 8.55
C SER A 159 -0.63 -16.28 9.55
N TRP A 160 -0.18 -17.48 9.92
CA TRP A 160 0.91 -17.70 10.87
C TRP A 160 2.09 -18.30 10.15
N HIS A 161 3.27 -17.73 10.38
CA HIS A 161 4.51 -18.20 9.77
C HIS A 161 5.65 -18.21 10.78
N THR A 162 6.50 -19.24 10.72
CA THR A 162 7.69 -19.35 11.58
C THR A 162 8.89 -18.78 10.87
N TYR A 163 9.55 -17.80 11.47
CA TYR A 163 10.79 -17.21 10.98
C TYR A 163 11.95 -17.70 11.84
N THR A 164 13.00 -18.20 11.20
CA THR A 164 14.14 -18.83 11.88
C THR A 164 15.44 -18.33 11.30
N MET A 165 16.40 -18.03 12.18
CA MET A 165 17.78 -17.77 11.83
C MET A 165 18.71 -18.67 12.64
N ASN A 166 19.73 -19.24 12.01
CA ASN A 166 20.73 -20.05 12.71
C ASN A 166 22.11 -20.02 12.04
N PHE A 167 23.13 -20.25 12.85
CA PHE A 167 24.51 -20.40 12.42
C PHE A 167 24.70 -21.75 11.73
N THR A 168 25.25 -21.74 10.52
CA THR A 168 25.48 -22.95 9.71
C THR A 168 26.96 -23.28 9.48
N GLY A 169 27.88 -22.52 10.08
CA GLY A 169 29.32 -22.74 10.00
C GLY A 169 30.06 -21.63 9.25
N SER A 170 31.37 -21.51 9.51
CA SER A 170 32.28 -20.60 8.79
C SER A 170 31.88 -19.11 8.77
N GLY A 171 31.16 -18.66 9.81
CA GLY A 171 30.59 -17.32 9.89
C GLY A 171 29.44 -17.04 8.93
N VAL A 172 28.64 -18.08 8.67
CA VAL A 172 27.44 -17.98 7.85
C VAL A 172 26.22 -18.25 8.71
N TRP A 173 25.22 -17.39 8.58
CA TRP A 173 23.89 -17.52 9.17
C TRP A 173 22.88 -17.78 8.06
N SER A 174 21.99 -18.72 8.27
CA SER A 174 20.93 -19.09 7.34
C SER A 174 19.57 -18.67 7.87
N PHE A 175 18.67 -18.32 6.95
CA PHE A 175 17.38 -17.72 7.25
C PHE A 175 16.26 -18.54 6.61
N TYR A 176 15.17 -18.74 7.33
CA TYR A 176 14.07 -19.60 6.94
C TYR A 176 12.71 -18.97 7.26
N MET A 177 11.71 -19.33 6.46
CA MET A 177 10.29 -19.13 6.74
C MET A 177 9.57 -20.46 6.57
N ASP A 178 8.84 -20.94 7.59
CA ASP A 178 8.18 -22.26 7.60
C ASP A 178 9.10 -23.41 7.19
N ASN A 179 10.33 -23.40 7.71
CA ASN A 179 11.42 -24.33 7.36
C ASN A 179 11.84 -24.29 5.87
N GLN A 180 11.33 -23.35 5.08
CA GLN A 180 11.81 -23.09 3.72
C GLN A 180 13.01 -22.14 3.78
N PHE A 181 14.11 -22.52 3.13
CA PHE A 181 15.32 -21.70 3.06
C PHE A 181 15.06 -20.43 2.25
N LEU A 182 15.26 -19.26 2.87
CA LEU A 182 15.17 -17.95 2.23
C LEU A 182 16.52 -17.51 1.66
N GLY A 183 17.60 -17.75 2.40
CA GLY A 183 18.94 -17.32 2.05
C GLY A 183 19.91 -17.40 3.21
N SER A 184 21.12 -16.87 3.01
CA SER A 184 22.17 -16.84 4.02
C SER A 184 22.96 -15.54 3.99
N SER A 185 23.67 -15.26 5.08
CA SER A 185 24.70 -14.22 5.09
C SER A 185 25.87 -14.59 4.14
N PRO A 186 26.70 -13.62 3.73
CA PRO A 186 27.78 -13.85 2.77
C PRO A 186 28.87 -14.73 3.38
N ALA A 187 29.54 -15.52 2.55
CA ALA A 187 30.68 -16.33 2.98
C ALA A 187 31.98 -15.50 3.06
N GLN A 188 33.00 -16.06 3.69
CA GLN A 188 34.32 -15.45 3.79
C GLN A 188 34.84 -14.99 2.41
N GLY A 189 35.32 -13.75 2.33
CA GLY A 189 35.81 -13.13 1.10
C GLY A 189 34.73 -12.42 0.27
N GLN A 190 33.46 -12.47 0.68
CA GLN A 190 32.39 -11.68 0.06
C GLN A 190 32.13 -10.36 0.80
N GLN A 191 31.56 -9.40 0.08
CA GLN A 191 31.12 -8.13 0.66
C GLN A 191 30.08 -8.40 1.75
N TYR A 192 30.20 -7.68 2.87
CA TYR A 192 29.35 -7.84 4.06
C TYR A 192 29.47 -9.19 4.78
N TYR A 193 30.57 -9.92 4.61
CA TYR A 193 30.90 -11.05 5.48
C TYR A 193 30.91 -10.61 6.96
N LEU A 194 30.26 -11.39 7.82
CA LEU A 194 30.05 -11.05 9.23
C LEU A 194 31.30 -11.23 10.10
N GLY A 195 32.30 -11.96 9.60
CA GLY A 195 33.60 -12.18 10.26
C GLY A 195 33.71 -13.60 10.83
N PRO A 196 34.87 -14.00 11.38
CA PRO A 196 35.11 -15.36 11.87
C PRO A 196 34.66 -15.62 13.33
N GLY A 197 34.22 -14.59 14.06
CA GLY A 197 33.84 -14.66 15.49
C GLY A 197 32.34 -14.44 15.73
N ASP A 198 31.54 -14.66 14.70
CA ASP A 198 30.10 -14.45 14.59
C ASP A 198 29.32 -15.76 14.77
N THR A 199 29.90 -16.74 15.47
CA THR A 199 29.34 -18.09 15.62
C THR A 199 28.10 -18.17 16.49
N ASP A 200 27.90 -17.15 17.33
CA ASP A 200 26.86 -17.07 18.33
C ASP A 200 26.60 -15.62 18.76
N SER A 201 25.62 -15.44 19.63
CA SER A 201 25.20 -14.13 20.14
C SER A 201 26.07 -13.53 21.26
N GLY A 202 27.00 -14.30 21.82
CA GLY A 202 27.79 -13.92 22.99
C GLY A 202 26.91 -13.50 24.16
N THR A 203 27.15 -12.31 24.72
CA THR A 203 26.36 -11.76 25.83
C THR A 203 25.12 -10.99 25.37
N HIS A 204 24.72 -11.11 24.10
CA HIS A 204 23.54 -10.43 23.58
C HIS A 204 22.41 -11.44 23.43
N PRO A 205 21.29 -11.25 24.12
CA PRO A 205 20.12 -12.10 23.91
C PRO A 205 19.42 -11.73 22.59
N ALA A 206 18.86 -12.73 21.91
CA ALA A 206 18.00 -12.49 20.76
C ALA A 206 16.74 -11.71 21.17
N ALA A 207 16.13 -11.00 20.22
CA ALA A 207 14.89 -10.28 20.38
C ALA A 207 13.91 -10.59 19.26
N VAL A 208 12.63 -10.36 19.56
CA VAL A 208 11.50 -10.44 18.66
C VAL A 208 10.77 -9.11 18.73
N LEU A 209 10.80 -8.33 17.66
CA LEU A 209 10.36 -6.94 17.65
C LEU A 209 9.41 -6.66 16.48
N ALA A 210 8.48 -5.74 16.72
CA ALA A 210 7.88 -4.90 15.70
C ALA A 210 8.64 -3.57 15.61
N GLU A 211 8.79 -3.05 14.41
CA GLU A 211 9.58 -1.86 14.14
C GLU A 211 8.84 -0.91 13.19
N VAL A 212 8.93 0.39 13.46
CA VAL A 212 8.56 1.48 12.55
C VAL A 212 9.82 2.18 12.11
N ALA A 213 10.13 2.10 10.83
CA ALA A 213 11.38 2.57 10.26
C ALA A 213 11.27 3.94 9.56
N GLN A 214 12.30 4.75 9.76
CA GLN A 214 12.47 6.09 9.17
C GLN A 214 11.25 7.03 9.31
N THR A 215 10.52 6.96 10.42
CA THR A 215 9.38 7.87 10.64
C THR A 215 9.84 9.24 11.11
N THR A 216 8.98 10.25 10.96
CA THR A 216 9.20 11.62 11.45
C THR A 216 8.21 12.01 12.56
N SER A 217 7.25 11.13 12.88
CA SER A 217 6.28 11.31 13.97
C SER A 217 6.12 10.00 14.76
N ASN A 218 5.51 10.09 15.94
CA ASN A 218 5.15 8.94 16.78
C ASN A 218 3.67 8.59 16.67
N THR A 219 3.09 8.78 15.49
CA THR A 219 1.64 8.62 15.26
C THR A 219 1.33 7.56 14.21
N ASP A 220 2.35 6.81 13.75
CA ASP A 220 2.11 5.68 12.88
C ASP A 220 1.32 4.59 13.61
N VAL A 221 0.58 3.80 12.85
CA VAL A 221 -0.20 2.68 13.38
C VAL A 221 0.49 1.40 12.93
N ILE A 222 0.93 0.59 13.88
CA ILE A 222 1.45 -0.76 13.64
C ILE A 222 0.66 -1.80 14.41
N GLY A 223 0.39 -2.91 13.74
CA GLY A 223 -0.24 -4.09 14.28
C GLY A 223 -1.60 -3.79 14.92
N PRO A 224 -1.92 -4.42 16.06
CA PRO A 224 -1.00 -5.24 16.84
C PRO A 224 -0.72 -6.60 16.19
N ALA A 225 0.56 -6.96 16.14
CA ALA A 225 1.01 -8.28 15.74
C ALA A 225 1.10 -9.20 16.96
N GLU A 226 0.74 -10.46 16.74
CA GLU A 226 0.85 -11.52 17.74
C GLU A 226 2.07 -12.38 17.41
N PHE A 227 2.92 -12.58 18.41
CA PHE A 227 4.11 -13.41 18.36
C PHE A 227 3.93 -14.61 19.27
N LYS A 228 4.43 -15.77 18.84
CA LYS A 228 4.32 -17.04 19.56
C LYS A 228 5.60 -17.84 19.49
N ASN A 229 5.80 -18.70 20.48
CA ASN A 229 6.89 -19.67 20.49
C ASN A 229 8.24 -18.99 20.21
N PHE A 230 8.63 -17.97 20.98
CA PHE A 230 9.99 -17.45 20.86
C PHE A 230 10.96 -18.53 21.34
N MET A 231 11.75 -19.07 20.43
CA MET A 231 12.71 -20.15 20.64
C MET A 231 14.13 -19.64 20.42
N TYR A 232 15.06 -20.30 21.08
CA TYR A 232 16.50 -20.16 20.86
C TYR A 232 17.15 -21.54 20.78
N GLU A 233 18.37 -21.58 20.26
CA GLU A 233 19.24 -22.75 20.35
C GLU A 233 20.65 -22.33 20.73
N THR A 234 21.31 -23.13 21.57
CA THR A 234 22.76 -22.97 21.91
C THR A 234 23.61 -24.06 21.25
N ASN A 235 22.98 -25.16 20.86
CA ASN A 235 23.58 -26.20 20.04
C ASN A 235 22.69 -26.39 18.80
N PRO A 236 23.26 -26.48 17.59
CA PRO A 236 22.46 -26.59 16.38
C PRO A 236 21.49 -27.79 16.42
N GLY A 237 20.21 -27.51 16.17
CA GLY A 237 19.14 -28.52 16.13
C GLY A 237 18.46 -28.79 17.47
N THR A 238 18.87 -28.15 18.57
CA THR A 238 18.24 -28.32 19.89
C THR A 238 17.49 -27.05 20.31
N TRP A 239 16.32 -26.85 19.71
CA TRP A 239 15.45 -25.70 19.98
C TRP A 239 14.81 -25.78 21.37
N GLN A 240 14.83 -24.65 22.09
CA GLN A 240 14.23 -24.47 23.40
C GLN A 240 13.41 -23.18 23.43
N LEU A 241 12.30 -23.17 24.18
CA LEU A 241 11.55 -21.94 24.44
C LEU A 241 12.41 -20.96 25.24
N VAL A 242 12.35 -19.68 24.89
CA VAL A 242 13.01 -18.61 25.65
C VAL A 242 12.43 -18.56 27.06
N PRO A 243 13.24 -18.80 28.11
CA PRO A 243 12.71 -18.98 29.46
C PRO A 243 12.16 -17.69 30.09
N VAL A 244 12.73 -16.55 29.74
CA VAL A 244 12.35 -15.23 30.23
C VAL A 244 12.42 -14.26 29.08
N GLY A 245 11.30 -13.65 28.75
CA GLY A 245 11.24 -12.51 27.83
C GLY A 245 11.09 -11.23 28.64
N LYS A 246 11.85 -10.20 28.28
CA LYS A 246 11.77 -8.86 28.85
C LYS A 246 11.12 -7.93 27.84
N VAL A 247 10.31 -7.00 28.34
CA VAL A 247 9.76 -5.92 27.53
C VAL A 247 10.91 -5.13 26.91
N HIS A 248 10.87 -4.96 25.59
CA HIS A 248 11.73 -4.06 24.86
C HIS A 248 10.90 -2.92 24.30
N ILE A 249 11.18 -1.70 24.76
CA ILE A 249 10.69 -0.46 24.15
C ILE A 249 11.93 0.38 23.89
N GLY A 250 12.33 0.45 22.62
CA GLY A 250 13.63 0.97 22.24
C GLY A 250 13.62 1.71 20.92
N TYR A 251 14.82 1.93 20.41
CA TYR A 251 15.08 2.62 19.17
C TYR A 251 16.17 1.88 18.40
N GLY A 252 16.06 1.86 17.08
CA GLY A 252 17.10 1.35 16.20
C GLY A 252 18.38 2.20 16.27
N ALA A 253 19.49 1.63 15.80
CA ALA A 253 20.76 2.34 15.73
C ALA A 253 20.63 3.61 14.90
N THR A 254 21.33 4.67 15.30
CA THR A 254 21.27 6.00 14.66
C THR A 254 19.88 6.66 14.64
N SER A 255 18.90 6.13 15.38
CA SER A 255 17.58 6.75 15.54
C SER A 255 17.63 7.96 16.44
N SER A 256 16.94 9.04 16.05
CA SER A 256 16.57 10.09 17.00
C SER A 256 15.79 9.50 18.17
N MET A 257 16.02 10.03 19.38
CA MET A 257 15.41 9.56 20.64
C MET A 257 14.64 10.68 21.36
N THR A 258 14.39 11.80 20.67
CA THR A 258 13.71 12.97 21.26
C THR A 258 12.20 12.79 21.37
N LEU A 259 11.60 11.91 20.57
CA LEU A 259 10.21 11.48 20.70
C LEU A 259 10.15 10.16 21.44
N ALA A 260 9.22 10.05 22.39
CA ALA A 260 8.95 8.80 23.07
C ALA A 260 8.34 7.78 22.11
N ASN A 261 8.89 6.56 22.10
CA ASN A 261 8.29 5.41 21.43
C ASN A 261 6.87 5.16 21.97
N PRO A 262 5.82 5.27 21.12
CA PRO A 262 4.42 5.21 21.54
C PRO A 262 3.90 3.78 21.66
N TYR A 263 4.62 2.80 21.09
CA TYR A 263 4.14 1.41 20.98
C TYR A 263 4.43 0.61 22.24
N ARG A 264 3.65 -0.45 22.46
CA ARG A 264 3.78 -1.30 23.65
C ARG A 264 3.77 -2.79 23.27
N ALA A 265 4.22 -3.60 24.21
CA ALA A 265 4.18 -5.06 24.15
C ALA A 265 3.53 -5.61 25.42
N THR A 266 2.68 -6.63 25.29
CA THR A 266 1.99 -7.26 26.43
C THR A 266 1.87 -8.77 26.23
N GLU A 267 2.01 -9.56 27.30
CA GLU A 267 1.86 -11.02 27.23
C GLU A 267 0.40 -11.38 26.95
N VAL A 268 0.18 -12.41 26.13
CA VAL A 268 -1.14 -13.00 25.92
C VAL A 268 -1.46 -13.87 27.13
N PHE A 269 -2.58 -13.57 27.79
CA PHE A 269 -3.00 -14.27 28.99
C PHE A 269 -3.14 -15.78 28.74
N GLY A 270 -2.58 -16.58 29.65
CA GLY A 270 -2.68 -18.03 29.62
C GLY A 270 -1.88 -18.70 28.49
N GLN A 271 -1.14 -17.93 27.70
CA GLN A 271 -0.29 -18.42 26.63
C GLN A 271 1.14 -17.93 26.89
N GLN A 272 1.87 -18.70 27.69
CA GLN A 272 3.25 -18.35 28.04
C GLN A 272 4.10 -18.21 26.78
N ASN A 273 4.89 -17.14 26.68
CA ASN A 273 5.74 -16.85 25.52
C ASN A 273 4.96 -16.45 24.24
N ASP A 274 3.66 -16.18 24.37
CA ASP A 274 2.88 -15.49 23.35
C ASP A 274 2.66 -14.04 23.79
N PHE A 275 2.83 -13.09 22.89
CA PHE A 275 2.68 -11.67 23.22
C PHE A 275 2.20 -10.85 22.02
N LEU A 276 1.52 -9.74 22.32
CA LEU A 276 1.08 -8.75 21.35
C LEU A 276 2.02 -7.55 21.36
N THR A 277 2.28 -6.98 20.19
CA THR A 277 2.99 -5.69 20.07
C THR A 277 2.30 -4.78 19.07
N GLY A 278 2.22 -3.48 19.36
CA GLY A 278 1.74 -2.52 18.39
C GLY A 278 1.16 -1.25 19.00
N SER A 279 0.39 -0.55 18.19
CA SER A 279 -0.42 0.62 18.54
C SER A 279 -1.64 0.21 19.38
N ASP A 280 -2.16 1.19 20.13
CA ASP A 280 -3.38 1.05 20.94
C ASP A 280 -3.36 -0.05 22.01
N ILE A 281 -2.18 -0.60 22.33
CA ILE A 281 -1.96 -1.38 23.55
C ILE A 281 -1.69 -0.38 24.69
N ALA A 282 -2.67 -0.23 25.58
CA ALA A 282 -2.66 0.82 26.60
C ALA A 282 -1.46 0.71 27.56
N TYR A 283 -1.15 -0.50 28.04
CA TYR A 283 -0.07 -0.74 29.01
C TYR A 283 0.61 -2.09 28.78
N PRO A 284 1.94 -2.18 28.95
CA PRO A 284 2.62 -3.47 29.02
C PRO A 284 2.16 -4.21 30.28
N THR A 285 1.75 -5.46 30.13
CA THR A 285 1.41 -6.33 31.26
C THR A 285 2.04 -7.72 31.13
N ASP A 286 2.30 -8.36 32.28
CA ASP A 286 2.71 -9.77 32.38
C ASP A 286 1.50 -10.74 32.24
N GLN A 287 1.74 -12.06 32.24
CA GLN A 287 0.69 -13.09 32.22
C GLN A 287 -0.38 -12.97 33.33
N CYS A 288 -0.13 -12.18 34.38
CA CYS A 288 -1.09 -11.97 35.46
C CYS A 288 -1.81 -10.62 35.38
N GLY A 289 -1.56 -9.85 34.31
CA GLY A 289 -2.11 -8.53 34.09
C GLY A 289 -1.54 -7.46 35.01
N ASN A 290 -0.36 -7.70 35.60
CA ASN A 290 0.35 -6.66 36.36
C ASN A 290 1.04 -5.72 35.38
N GLY A 291 0.95 -4.42 35.61
CA GLY A 291 1.67 -3.42 34.82
C GLY A 291 3.18 -3.62 34.92
N VAL A 292 3.85 -3.69 33.78
CA VAL A 292 5.31 -3.81 33.67
C VAL A 292 5.89 -2.64 32.89
N SER A 293 7.18 -2.38 33.07
CA SER A 293 7.91 -1.30 32.39
C SER A 293 8.95 -1.87 31.42
N ASN A 294 9.57 -1.00 30.62
CA ASN A 294 10.69 -1.40 29.76
C ASN A 294 11.75 -2.17 30.56
N THR A 295 12.30 -3.23 29.99
CA THR A 295 13.25 -4.20 30.60
C THR A 295 12.70 -5.10 31.72
N SER A 296 11.46 -4.88 32.17
CA SER A 296 10.79 -5.80 33.09
C SER A 296 10.49 -7.12 32.40
N ASN A 297 10.35 -8.20 33.17
CA ASN A 297 9.94 -9.48 32.62
C ASN A 297 8.52 -9.35 32.05
N LEU A 298 8.40 -9.59 30.75
CA LEU A 298 7.14 -9.77 30.06
C LEU A 298 6.57 -11.15 30.37
N TRP A 299 7.41 -12.19 30.32
CA TRP A 299 7.09 -13.55 30.78
C TRP A 299 8.25 -14.20 31.54
N SER A 300 7.97 -15.29 32.25
CA SER A 300 8.96 -16.09 32.97
C SER A 300 8.55 -17.57 33.06
N THR A 301 9.53 -18.48 33.01
CA THR A 301 9.40 -19.94 33.23
C THR A 301 9.10 -20.32 34.66
N ILE A 302 9.37 -19.42 35.61
CA ILE A 302 8.78 -19.53 36.94
C ILE A 302 7.31 -19.17 36.76
N THR A 303 6.42 -20.16 36.87
CA THR A 303 4.97 -19.96 36.84
C THR A 303 4.64 -18.78 37.76
N LEU A 304 4.24 -17.65 37.20
CA LEU A 304 3.78 -16.54 38.01
C LEU A 304 2.50 -17.05 38.69
N SER A 305 2.57 -17.24 40.00
CA SER A 305 1.37 -17.52 40.79
C SER A 305 0.59 -16.22 40.84
N CYS A 306 -0.28 -16.01 39.87
CA CYS A 306 -1.11 -14.82 39.82
C CYS A 306 -1.89 -14.69 41.13
N VAL A 307 -1.81 -13.51 41.74
CA VAL A 307 -2.43 -13.28 43.05
C VAL A 307 -3.95 -13.20 42.86
N GLY A 308 -4.70 -14.09 43.50
CA GLY A 308 -6.17 -14.10 43.45
C GLY A 308 -6.72 -15.51 43.40
N ASN A 309 -8.04 -15.64 43.48
CA ASN A 309 -8.69 -16.93 43.22
C ASN A 309 -8.77 -17.16 41.71
N ASN A 310 -8.68 -18.42 41.26
CA ASN A 310 -8.98 -18.76 39.88
C ASN A 310 -10.47 -18.51 39.61
N TRP A 311 -10.74 -17.69 38.62
CA TRP A 311 -12.08 -17.35 38.17
C TRP A 311 -12.29 -17.90 36.77
N ASN A 312 -13.40 -18.60 36.57
CA ASN A 312 -13.71 -19.16 35.27
C ASN A 312 -14.31 -18.06 34.38
N LEU A 313 -13.56 -17.68 33.36
CA LEU A 313 -14.05 -16.86 32.27
C LEU A 313 -14.97 -17.73 31.40
N PRO A 314 -16.26 -17.37 31.25
CA PRO A 314 -17.15 -18.09 30.35
C PRO A 314 -16.68 -17.92 28.90
N PRO A 315 -17.04 -18.83 27.97
CA PRO A 315 -16.77 -18.63 26.56
C PRO A 315 -17.38 -17.31 26.09
N LEU A 316 -16.57 -16.44 25.50
CA LEU A 316 -17.01 -15.16 24.95
C LEU A 316 -17.30 -15.33 23.46
N SER A 317 -18.49 -14.94 23.04
CA SER A 317 -18.90 -14.89 21.63
C SER A 317 -19.18 -13.45 21.25
N PHE A 318 -18.64 -13.00 20.12
CA PHE A 318 -18.77 -11.61 19.68
C PHE A 318 -19.70 -11.55 18.48
N VAL A 319 -20.65 -10.63 18.52
CA VAL A 319 -21.63 -10.45 17.44
C VAL A 319 -21.65 -9.01 16.95
N ASP A 320 -21.85 -8.86 15.65
CA ASP A 320 -22.11 -7.57 15.02
C ASP A 320 -23.55 -7.09 15.37
N VAL A 321 -23.92 -5.91 14.92
CA VAL A 321 -25.26 -5.34 15.18
C VAL A 321 -26.40 -6.16 14.55
N ASP A 322 -26.09 -6.98 13.54
CA ASP A 322 -27.04 -7.84 12.83
C ASP A 322 -27.11 -9.25 13.48
N GLY A 323 -26.28 -9.53 14.49
CA GLY A 323 -26.21 -10.80 15.21
C GLY A 323 -25.26 -11.83 14.58
N ASN A 324 -24.49 -11.47 13.55
CA ASN A 324 -23.51 -12.37 12.95
C ASN A 324 -22.26 -12.45 13.82
N SER A 325 -21.66 -13.64 13.89
CA SER A 325 -20.43 -13.86 14.66
C SER A 325 -19.24 -13.13 14.04
N LEU A 326 -18.43 -12.50 14.87
CA LEU A 326 -17.08 -12.05 14.53
C LEU A 326 -16.05 -12.69 15.48
N THR A 327 -14.79 -12.72 15.05
CA THR A 327 -13.67 -13.19 15.87
C THR A 327 -12.68 -12.03 16.03
N PRO A 328 -12.76 -11.27 17.14
CA PRO A 328 -11.84 -10.16 17.39
C PRO A 328 -10.38 -10.60 17.29
N THR A 329 -9.50 -9.67 16.90
CA THR A 329 -8.05 -9.92 16.86
C THR A 329 -7.52 -10.18 18.26
N TRP A 330 -8.00 -9.40 19.23
CA TRP A 330 -7.75 -9.58 20.65
C TRP A 330 -8.81 -8.82 21.47
N VAL A 331 -8.88 -9.15 22.75
CA VAL A 331 -9.75 -8.49 23.72
C VAL A 331 -8.95 -8.19 24.98
N SER A 332 -9.08 -6.99 25.53
CA SER A 332 -8.55 -6.69 26.86
C SER A 332 -9.67 -6.57 27.89
N LEU A 333 -9.38 -7.06 29.09
CA LEU A 333 -10.28 -7.00 30.23
C LEU A 333 -9.53 -6.37 31.40
N SER A 334 -10.21 -5.55 32.19
CA SER A 334 -9.70 -5.11 33.49
C SER A 334 -10.55 -5.55 34.66
N ASP A 335 -9.89 -5.74 35.80
CA ASP A 335 -10.57 -5.90 37.08
C ASP A 335 -10.68 -4.55 37.81
N SER A 336 -11.39 -4.55 38.94
CA SER A 336 -11.58 -3.35 39.77
C SER A 336 -10.29 -2.81 40.41
N THR A 337 -9.18 -3.55 40.34
CA THR A 337 -7.86 -3.14 40.86
C THR A 337 -7.00 -2.48 39.79
N GLY A 338 -7.45 -2.47 38.54
CA GLY A 338 -6.73 -1.93 37.40
C GLY A 338 -5.76 -2.91 36.76
N ARG A 339 -5.79 -4.20 37.12
CA ARG A 339 -5.08 -5.23 36.37
C ARG A 339 -5.76 -5.42 35.03
N GLU A 340 -4.97 -5.56 33.98
CA GLU A 340 -5.47 -5.74 32.62
C GLU A 340 -4.88 -7.01 32.00
N ILE A 341 -5.72 -7.88 31.45
CA ILE A 341 -5.29 -9.08 30.74
C ILE A 341 -5.71 -8.99 29.27
N PHE A 342 -4.92 -9.62 28.41
CA PHE A 342 -5.14 -9.62 26.96
C PHE A 342 -5.40 -11.04 26.47
N LEU A 343 -6.50 -11.24 25.75
CA LEU A 343 -6.92 -12.53 25.24
C LEU A 343 -6.90 -12.55 23.71
N THR A 344 -6.38 -13.62 23.12
CA THR A 344 -6.52 -13.94 21.69
C THR A 344 -7.32 -15.23 21.45
N THR A 345 -7.70 -15.90 22.55
CA THR A 345 -8.59 -17.07 22.56
C THR A 345 -9.71 -16.84 23.56
N TYR A 346 -10.92 -17.28 23.20
CA TYR A 346 -12.15 -16.85 23.87
C TYR A 346 -12.96 -18.02 24.46
N ASN A 347 -12.36 -19.22 24.50
CA ASN A 347 -12.99 -20.43 25.01
C ASN A 347 -12.49 -20.71 26.43
N ASN A 348 -13.42 -20.92 27.39
CA ASN A 348 -13.19 -21.40 28.76
C ASN A 348 -11.75 -21.23 29.30
N GLN A 349 -11.49 -20.11 29.96
CA GLN A 349 -10.17 -19.83 30.54
C GLN A 349 -10.28 -19.65 32.05
N GLN A 350 -9.27 -20.10 32.78
CA GLN A 350 -9.10 -19.70 34.17
C GLN A 350 -8.27 -18.43 34.21
N ILE A 351 -8.87 -17.35 34.71
CA ILE A 351 -8.19 -16.06 34.87
C ILE A 351 -8.02 -15.74 36.35
N PRO A 352 -6.95 -15.05 36.75
CA PRO A 352 -6.79 -14.56 38.12
C PRO A 352 -7.95 -13.63 38.44
N SER A 353 -8.46 -13.64 39.66
CA SER A 353 -9.42 -12.61 40.07
C SER A 353 -9.25 -12.26 41.54
N PRO A 354 -8.59 -11.13 41.85
CA PRO A 354 -8.54 -10.64 43.22
C PRO A 354 -9.88 -10.08 43.70
N SER A 355 -10.80 -9.67 42.81
CA SER A 355 -12.06 -8.99 43.16
C SER A 355 -13.35 -9.59 42.58
N GLY A 356 -13.26 -10.61 41.72
CA GLY A 356 -14.41 -11.42 41.27
C GLY A 356 -15.18 -10.91 40.05
N GLN A 357 -14.79 -9.76 39.46
CA GLN A 357 -15.49 -9.17 38.31
C GLN A 357 -14.51 -8.53 37.32
N TRP A 358 -14.64 -8.93 36.06
CA TRP A 358 -13.87 -8.40 34.94
C TRP A 358 -14.77 -7.57 34.03
N THR A 359 -14.24 -6.48 33.50
CA THR A 359 -14.92 -5.61 32.54
C THR A 359 -14.13 -5.59 31.25
N ILE A 360 -14.79 -5.73 30.11
CA ILE A 360 -14.17 -5.61 28.79
C ILE A 360 -13.78 -4.15 28.59
N ASN A 361 -12.49 -3.89 28.38
CA ASN A 361 -11.96 -2.56 28.08
C ASN A 361 -11.99 -2.29 26.58
N GLN A 362 -11.59 -3.29 25.81
CA GLN A 362 -11.44 -3.18 24.37
C GLN A 362 -11.70 -4.51 23.69
N VAL A 363 -12.49 -4.47 22.63
CA VAL A 363 -12.63 -5.55 21.65
C VAL A 363 -12.01 -5.03 20.36
N SER A 364 -10.88 -5.59 19.95
CA SER A 364 -10.16 -5.11 18.77
C SER A 364 -10.61 -5.83 17.50
N TRP A 365 -11.09 -5.05 16.53
CA TRP A 365 -11.54 -5.53 15.23
C TRP A 365 -11.12 -4.55 14.15
N HIS A 366 -10.36 -5.01 13.15
CA HIS A 366 -9.69 -4.17 12.16
C HIS A 366 -9.00 -2.93 12.76
N ALA A 367 -8.13 -3.15 13.76
CA ALA A 367 -7.40 -2.10 14.49
C ALA A 367 -8.30 -1.01 15.12
N THR A 368 -9.58 -1.31 15.36
CA THR A 368 -10.54 -0.40 15.97
C THR A 368 -11.13 -1.03 17.22
N ASN A 369 -11.31 -0.24 18.29
CA ASN A 369 -12.07 -0.68 19.44
C ASN A 369 -13.57 -0.69 19.11
N VAL A 370 -14.17 -1.88 19.06
CA VAL A 370 -15.59 -2.07 18.71
C VAL A 370 -16.45 -2.44 19.92
N GLY A 371 -15.90 -2.49 21.13
CA GLY A 371 -16.66 -2.87 22.31
C GLY A 371 -15.92 -2.59 23.60
N ALA A 372 -16.61 -1.97 24.56
CA ALA A 372 -16.08 -1.63 25.87
C ALA A 372 -17.21 -1.58 26.92
N GLY A 373 -16.85 -1.70 28.20
CA GLY A 373 -17.74 -1.52 29.35
C GLY A 373 -18.62 -2.72 29.70
N ALA A 374 -18.62 -3.79 28.90
CA ALA A 374 -19.37 -5.00 29.20
C ALA A 374 -18.75 -5.75 30.39
N VAL A 375 -19.53 -5.96 31.45
CA VAL A 375 -19.13 -6.79 32.59
C VAL A 375 -19.20 -8.25 32.19
N VAL A 376 -18.17 -9.02 32.55
CA VAL A 376 -18.15 -10.47 32.33
C VAL A 376 -18.79 -11.21 33.50
N ASN A 377 -19.75 -12.08 33.17
CA ASN A 377 -20.52 -12.88 34.12
C ASN A 377 -19.96 -14.31 34.23
N SER A 378 -19.19 -14.60 35.28
CA SER A 378 -18.61 -15.93 35.53
C SER A 378 -19.60 -17.07 35.70
N THR A 379 -20.85 -16.77 36.04
CA THR A 379 -21.86 -17.80 36.24
C THR A 379 -22.54 -18.21 34.94
N ALA A 380 -22.32 -17.46 33.85
CA ALA A 380 -22.88 -17.78 32.55
C ALA A 380 -22.18 -19.01 31.94
N SER A 381 -22.94 -19.86 31.25
CA SER A 381 -22.37 -20.97 30.47
C SER A 381 -21.63 -20.48 29.21
N SER A 382 -22.00 -19.28 28.73
CA SER A 382 -21.35 -18.50 27.67
C SER A 382 -21.91 -17.09 27.72
N GLN A 383 -21.11 -16.11 27.30
CA GLN A 383 -21.52 -14.72 27.22
C GLN A 383 -21.39 -14.19 25.80
N ILE A 384 -22.49 -13.63 25.28
CA ILE A 384 -22.50 -12.89 24.03
C ILE A 384 -22.14 -11.44 24.32
N VAL A 385 -21.14 -10.93 23.60
CA VAL A 385 -20.67 -9.55 23.67
C VAL A 385 -21.10 -8.86 22.37
N PRO A 386 -22.11 -7.98 22.41
CA PRO A 386 -22.46 -7.17 21.25
C PRO A 386 -21.34 -6.17 20.96
N THR A 387 -21.08 -5.93 19.68
CA THR A 387 -20.04 -5.00 19.21
C THR A 387 -20.62 -3.93 18.29
N ASN A 388 -19.93 -2.80 18.18
CA ASN A 388 -20.23 -1.74 17.23
C ASN A 388 -19.60 -2.04 15.87
N VAL A 389 -19.99 -3.19 15.31
CA VAL A 389 -19.58 -3.68 13.99
C VAL A 389 -20.86 -3.82 13.16
N PHE A 390 -20.86 -3.35 11.92
CA PHE A 390 -22.09 -3.22 11.15
C PHE A 390 -21.88 -3.36 9.65
N SER A 391 -22.98 -3.54 8.91
CA SER A 391 -22.97 -3.62 7.46
C SER A 391 -23.29 -2.26 6.80
N VAL A 392 -22.67 -1.97 5.66
CA VAL A 392 -22.91 -0.76 4.86
C VAL A 392 -23.16 -1.10 3.40
N THR A 393 -24.24 -0.56 2.84
CA THR A 393 -24.55 -0.67 1.41
C THR A 393 -24.02 0.55 0.67
N MET A 394 -23.11 0.34 -0.27
CA MET A 394 -22.61 1.38 -1.15
C MET A 394 -23.35 1.38 -2.48
N HIS A 395 -23.89 2.52 -2.86
CA HIS A 395 -24.49 2.76 -4.17
C HIS A 395 -23.51 3.50 -5.07
N VAL A 396 -23.06 2.87 -6.15
CA VAL A 396 -22.27 3.52 -7.19
C VAL A 396 -23.19 4.03 -8.29
N VAL A 397 -23.23 5.34 -8.46
CA VAL A 397 -24.12 6.01 -9.40
C VAL A 397 -23.36 6.99 -10.29
N GLY A 398 -23.94 7.29 -11.46
CA GLY A 398 -23.46 8.33 -12.36
C GLY A 398 -23.45 9.70 -11.68
N TYR A 399 -22.44 10.50 -11.98
CA TYR A 399 -22.22 11.83 -11.41
C TYR A 399 -23.37 12.83 -11.61
N PHE A 400 -23.91 12.91 -12.83
CA PHE A 400 -24.97 13.84 -13.23
C PHE A 400 -26.35 13.20 -13.12
N TYR A 401 -26.50 11.99 -13.64
CA TYR A 401 -27.83 11.37 -13.79
C TYR A 401 -28.21 10.49 -12.61
N SER A 402 -27.28 10.22 -11.69
CA SER A 402 -27.49 9.29 -10.57
C SER A 402 -28.00 7.91 -11.00
N LEU A 403 -27.68 7.50 -12.23
CA LEU A 403 -28.02 6.18 -12.73
C LEU A 403 -27.09 5.12 -12.13
N PRO A 404 -27.60 3.94 -11.73
CA PRO A 404 -26.77 2.83 -11.26
C PRO A 404 -25.65 2.45 -12.22
N VAL A 405 -24.45 2.21 -11.69
CA VAL A 405 -23.29 1.77 -12.50
C VAL A 405 -22.89 0.35 -12.10
N LYS A 406 -23.32 -0.61 -12.93
CA LYS A 406 -23.07 -2.05 -12.72
C LYS A 406 -21.64 -2.47 -13.04
N ASN A 407 -21.22 -3.61 -12.49
CA ASN A 407 -19.92 -4.24 -12.73
C ASN A 407 -18.73 -3.28 -12.47
N THR A 408 -18.92 -2.36 -11.53
CA THR A 408 -17.88 -1.44 -11.06
C THR A 408 -17.05 -2.17 -10.03
N THR A 409 -15.73 -2.16 -10.16
CA THR A 409 -14.82 -2.69 -9.14
C THR A 409 -14.63 -1.63 -8.06
N VAL A 410 -14.94 -1.97 -6.81
CA VAL A 410 -14.72 -1.13 -5.64
C VAL A 410 -13.70 -1.81 -4.75
N ILE A 411 -12.63 -1.08 -4.43
CA ILE A 411 -11.64 -1.49 -3.43
C ILE A 411 -11.84 -0.59 -2.21
N MET A 412 -12.18 -1.18 -1.08
CA MET A 412 -12.28 -0.50 0.21
C MET A 412 -11.02 -0.76 1.02
N TYR A 413 -10.42 0.27 1.61
CA TYR A 413 -9.31 0.16 2.56
C TYR A 413 -9.85 0.30 4.00
N LEU A 414 -9.63 -0.73 4.81
CA LEU A 414 -10.01 -0.86 6.22
C LEU A 414 -9.01 -0.13 7.14
N PRO A 415 -9.35 0.07 8.43
CA PRO A 415 -8.49 0.80 9.37
C PRO A 415 -7.22 0.04 9.76
N ASP A 416 -7.28 -1.29 9.80
CA ASP A 416 -6.09 -2.18 9.85
C ASP A 416 -5.38 -2.27 8.50
N SER A 417 -5.67 -1.33 7.61
CA SER A 417 -5.08 -1.19 6.29
C SER A 417 -5.46 -2.30 5.31
N THR A 418 -6.05 -3.42 5.75
CA THR A 418 -6.50 -4.49 4.84
C THR A 418 -7.47 -3.93 3.80
N ASN A 419 -7.71 -4.66 2.72
CA ASN A 419 -8.66 -4.22 1.72
C ASN A 419 -9.67 -5.31 1.36
N GLU A 420 -10.84 -4.84 0.94
CA GLU A 420 -11.89 -5.67 0.39
C GLU A 420 -12.15 -5.21 -1.05
N THR A 421 -12.11 -6.16 -1.99
CA THR A 421 -12.40 -5.89 -3.39
C THR A 421 -13.69 -6.57 -3.80
N VAL A 422 -14.64 -5.77 -4.24
CA VAL A 422 -16.00 -6.22 -4.58
C VAL A 422 -16.46 -5.60 -5.88
N ARG A 423 -17.51 -6.16 -6.48
CA ARG A 423 -18.12 -5.63 -7.71
C ARG A 423 -19.57 -5.28 -7.49
N THR A 424 -20.00 -4.15 -8.07
CA THR A 424 -21.40 -3.76 -8.02
C THR A 424 -22.29 -4.69 -8.82
N ASP A 425 -23.47 -4.94 -8.29
CA ASP A 425 -24.54 -5.69 -8.95
C ASP A 425 -25.22 -4.89 -10.09
N ASP A 426 -26.31 -5.42 -10.65
CA ASP A 426 -27.08 -4.75 -11.70
C ASP A 426 -27.78 -3.46 -11.23
N ASN A 427 -27.97 -3.30 -9.92
CA ASN A 427 -28.50 -2.10 -9.28
C ASN A 427 -27.40 -1.10 -8.88
N GLY A 428 -26.14 -1.35 -9.27
CA GLY A 428 -25.01 -0.51 -8.90
C GLY A 428 -24.67 -0.58 -7.40
N GLN A 429 -25.11 -1.62 -6.71
CA GLN A 429 -24.98 -1.76 -5.26
C GLN A 429 -23.90 -2.76 -4.90
N VAL A 430 -23.29 -2.54 -3.74
CA VAL A 430 -22.45 -3.52 -3.08
C VAL A 430 -22.60 -3.39 -1.57
N VAL A 431 -22.51 -4.52 -0.85
CA VAL A 431 -22.64 -4.56 0.61
C VAL A 431 -21.29 -4.93 1.18
N PHE A 432 -20.79 -4.09 2.09
CA PHE A 432 -19.64 -4.38 2.93
C PHE A 432 -20.16 -4.80 4.30
N THR A 433 -19.70 -5.94 4.79
CA THR A 433 -20.14 -6.49 6.08
C THR A 433 -19.06 -6.35 7.12
N GLN A 434 -19.45 -6.37 8.40
CA GLN A 434 -18.53 -6.36 9.53
C GLN A 434 -17.57 -5.18 9.60
N LEU A 435 -18.05 -3.97 9.30
CA LEU A 435 -17.26 -2.75 9.37
C LEU A 435 -17.30 -2.13 10.78
N PRO A 436 -16.13 -1.78 11.37
CA PRO A 436 -16.11 -0.91 12.55
C PRO A 436 -16.37 0.57 12.19
N ALA A 437 -16.64 1.39 13.19
CA ALA A 437 -16.70 2.85 13.00
C ALA A 437 -15.31 3.44 12.74
N ALA A 438 -15.06 3.95 11.54
CA ALA A 438 -13.75 4.49 11.14
C ALA A 438 -13.84 5.37 9.88
N THR A 439 -12.68 5.85 9.41
CA THR A 439 -12.57 6.55 8.12
C THR A 439 -11.98 5.63 7.07
N TYR A 440 -12.73 5.43 5.99
CA TYR A 440 -12.44 4.50 4.92
C TYR A 440 -12.06 5.24 3.65
N THR A 441 -11.16 4.65 2.87
CA THR A 441 -10.89 5.10 1.50
C THR A 441 -11.43 4.06 0.52
N PHE A 442 -12.09 4.53 -0.53
CA PHE A 442 -12.66 3.71 -1.60
C PHE A 442 -12.02 4.09 -2.91
N HIS A 443 -11.50 3.11 -3.64
CA HIS A 443 -11.05 3.26 -5.02
C HIS A 443 -12.05 2.56 -5.95
N VAL A 444 -12.73 3.35 -6.77
CA VAL A 444 -13.85 2.92 -7.60
C VAL A 444 -13.43 2.96 -9.07
N THR A 445 -13.38 1.79 -9.71
CA THR A 445 -13.01 1.63 -11.12
C THR A 445 -14.19 1.12 -11.93
N VAL A 446 -14.69 1.98 -12.82
CA VAL A 446 -15.82 1.70 -13.70
C VAL A 446 -15.34 1.09 -15.04
N PRO A 447 -16.09 0.15 -15.65
CA PRO A 447 -15.67 -0.51 -16.90
C PRO A 447 -15.44 0.47 -18.07
N TYR A 448 -16.28 1.49 -18.17
CA TYR A 448 -16.25 2.52 -19.20
C TYR A 448 -16.52 3.87 -18.54
N GLY A 449 -15.47 4.56 -18.11
CA GLY A 449 -15.59 5.78 -17.33
C GLY A 449 -14.27 6.26 -16.75
N ILE A 450 -14.35 7.21 -15.82
CA ILE A 450 -13.17 7.74 -15.11
C ILE A 450 -13.14 7.12 -13.69
N PRO A 451 -12.03 6.49 -13.28
CA PRO A 451 -11.85 6.03 -11.91
C PRO A 451 -11.98 7.17 -10.90
N SER A 452 -12.43 6.83 -9.68
CA SER A 452 -12.64 7.80 -8.60
C SER A 452 -12.09 7.26 -7.30
N THR A 453 -11.47 8.12 -6.50
CA THR A 453 -11.06 7.82 -5.12
C THR A 453 -11.84 8.73 -4.18
N THR A 454 -12.47 8.16 -3.16
CA THR A 454 -13.23 8.92 -2.16
C THR A 454 -12.93 8.42 -0.76
N THR A 455 -12.92 9.34 0.21
CA THR A 455 -12.75 9.02 1.62
C THR A 455 -14.05 9.33 2.34
N GLN A 456 -14.54 8.40 3.16
CA GLN A 456 -15.78 8.56 3.93
C GLN A 456 -15.57 8.10 5.37
N THR A 457 -16.02 8.92 6.31
CA THR A 457 -16.14 8.52 7.72
C THR A 457 -17.47 7.81 7.91
N ILE A 458 -17.42 6.58 8.39
CA ILE A 458 -18.56 5.71 8.60
C ILE A 458 -18.65 5.44 10.10
N SER A 459 -19.73 5.88 10.73
CA SER A 459 -19.95 5.76 12.19
C SER A 459 -20.93 4.66 12.59
N ASN A 460 -21.74 4.20 11.64
CA ASN A 460 -22.85 3.26 11.85
C ASN A 460 -23.27 2.64 10.52
N GLY A 461 -24.03 1.55 10.59
CA GLY A 461 -24.59 0.89 9.41
C GLY A 461 -25.56 1.79 8.62
N GLY A 462 -25.80 1.44 7.36
CA GLY A 462 -26.70 2.19 6.48
C GLY A 462 -26.24 2.19 5.03
N SER A 463 -26.55 3.27 4.31
CA SER A 463 -26.22 3.43 2.90
C SER A 463 -25.31 4.62 2.64
N ILE A 464 -24.30 4.42 1.79
CA ILE A 464 -23.41 5.46 1.28
C ILE A 464 -23.50 5.54 -0.25
N VAL A 465 -23.12 6.68 -0.82
CA VAL A 465 -23.18 6.92 -2.27
C VAL A 465 -21.81 7.33 -2.80
N ALA A 466 -21.34 6.68 -3.86
CA ALA A 466 -20.20 7.14 -4.65
C ALA A 466 -20.63 7.55 -6.04
N LYS A 467 -20.18 8.74 -6.44
CA LYS A 467 -20.44 9.29 -7.76
C LYS A 467 -19.23 9.11 -8.67
N VAL A 468 -19.47 8.64 -9.89
CA VAL A 468 -18.44 8.35 -10.89
C VAL A 468 -18.88 8.86 -12.26
N PHE A 469 -17.93 9.21 -13.13
CA PHE A 469 -18.24 9.52 -14.52
C PHE A 469 -18.39 8.21 -15.31
N SER A 470 -19.63 7.85 -15.59
CA SER A 470 -19.99 6.65 -16.35
C SER A 470 -20.04 6.91 -17.86
N LEU A 471 -20.14 5.85 -18.68
CA LEU A 471 -20.22 5.96 -20.14
C LEU A 471 -21.32 6.92 -20.63
N PRO A 472 -22.58 6.87 -20.12
CA PRO A 472 -23.60 7.84 -20.52
C PRO A 472 -23.18 9.30 -20.32
N GLU A 473 -22.44 9.57 -19.25
CA GLU A 473 -22.02 10.93 -18.89
C GLU A 473 -20.82 11.39 -19.69
N LEU A 474 -19.89 10.49 -19.97
CA LEU A 474 -18.80 10.75 -20.92
C LEU A 474 -19.35 11.06 -22.31
N ILE A 475 -20.37 10.32 -22.75
CA ILE A 475 -21.06 10.58 -24.01
C ILE A 475 -21.68 11.99 -24.00
N THR A 476 -22.38 12.36 -22.93
CA THR A 476 -22.95 13.72 -22.79
C THR A 476 -21.89 14.81 -22.75
N LEU A 477 -20.73 14.58 -22.13
CA LEU A 477 -19.66 15.58 -22.07
C LEU A 477 -18.93 15.74 -23.40
N ILE A 478 -18.76 14.64 -24.15
CA ILE A 478 -17.91 14.60 -25.35
C ILE A 478 -18.69 14.93 -26.63
N ILE A 479 -19.96 14.50 -26.75
CA ILE A 479 -20.73 14.67 -28.00
C ILE A 479 -21.02 16.14 -28.32
N PRO A 480 -21.51 17.01 -27.40
CA PRO A 480 -21.82 18.40 -27.71
C PRO A 480 -20.65 19.20 -28.28
N PRO A 481 -19.42 19.20 -27.70
CA PRO A 481 -18.30 19.93 -28.27
C PRO A 481 -17.87 19.37 -29.64
N ILE A 482 -17.96 18.05 -29.87
CA ILE A 482 -17.70 17.45 -31.19
C ILE A 482 -18.74 17.94 -32.21
N LEU A 483 -20.02 17.93 -31.87
CA LEU A 483 -21.08 18.41 -32.77
C LEU A 483 -20.91 19.89 -33.11
N ILE A 484 -20.57 20.72 -32.11
CA ILE A 484 -20.28 22.16 -32.33
C ILE A 484 -19.07 22.32 -33.26
N ALA A 485 -17.99 21.57 -33.04
CA ALA A 485 -16.80 21.61 -33.88
C ALA A 485 -17.11 21.20 -35.33
N ILE A 486 -17.92 20.16 -35.53
CA ILE A 486 -18.39 19.74 -36.87
C ILE A 486 -19.21 20.84 -37.53
N LEU A 487 -20.16 21.45 -36.80
CA LEU A 487 -20.99 22.54 -37.33
C LEU A 487 -20.15 23.74 -37.75
N VAL A 488 -19.17 24.13 -36.93
CA VAL A 488 -18.22 25.22 -37.25
C VAL A 488 -17.39 24.87 -38.48
N ALA A 489 -16.84 23.65 -38.55
CA ALA A 489 -16.04 23.21 -39.70
C ALA A 489 -16.86 23.21 -41.00
N VAL A 490 -18.12 22.73 -40.96
CA VAL A 490 -19.04 22.75 -42.11
C VAL A 490 -19.38 24.19 -42.50
N ALA A 491 -19.65 25.07 -41.54
CA ALA A 491 -19.94 26.49 -41.82
C ALA A 491 -18.75 27.20 -42.47
N VAL A 492 -17.53 26.99 -41.95
CA VAL A 492 -16.29 27.52 -42.53
C VAL A 492 -16.06 26.97 -43.93
N ALA A 493 -16.24 25.66 -44.15
CA ALA A 493 -16.08 25.04 -45.46
C ALA A 493 -17.10 25.56 -46.48
N ARG A 494 -18.36 25.77 -46.07
CA ARG A 494 -19.40 26.38 -46.93
C ARG A 494 -19.03 27.81 -47.31
N LYS A 495 -18.59 28.63 -46.34
CA LYS A 495 -18.17 30.01 -46.57
C LYS A 495 -16.98 30.08 -47.53
N GLU A 496 -16.00 29.20 -47.37
CA GLU A 496 -14.84 29.15 -48.26
C GLU A 496 -15.20 28.67 -49.67
N ARG A 497 -16.09 27.69 -49.82
CA ARG A 497 -16.63 27.29 -51.14
C ARG A 497 -17.36 28.44 -51.83
N GLN A 498 -18.20 29.19 -51.10
CA GLN A 498 -18.85 30.39 -51.64
C GLN A 498 -17.84 31.44 -52.08
N ARG A 499 -16.79 31.69 -51.29
CA ARG A 499 -15.71 32.61 -51.65
C ARG A 499 -14.98 32.19 -52.93
N GLN A 500 -14.65 30.90 -53.06
CA GLN A 500 -14.01 30.36 -54.27
C GLN A 500 -14.92 30.46 -55.51
N ALA A 501 -16.22 30.22 -55.36
CA ALA A 501 -17.20 30.39 -56.43
C ALA A 501 -17.30 31.87 -56.88
N MET A 502 -17.26 32.83 -55.93
CA MET A 502 -17.25 34.26 -56.27
C MET A 502 -15.98 34.68 -57.02
N ILE A 503 -14.82 34.09 -56.68
CA ILE A 503 -13.55 34.37 -57.37
C ILE A 503 -13.57 33.82 -58.81
N GLN A 504 -14.16 32.64 -59.06
CA GLN A 504 -14.32 32.08 -60.41
C GLN A 504 -15.35 32.82 -61.27
N ALA A 505 -16.31 33.52 -60.66
CA ALA A 505 -17.37 34.25 -61.37
C ALA A 505 -16.98 35.68 -61.83
N GLN A 506 -15.74 36.13 -61.58
CA GLN A 506 -15.28 37.44 -62.05
C GLN A 506 -14.96 37.43 -63.56
N PRO A 507 -15.57 38.32 -64.38
CA PRO A 507 -15.27 38.42 -65.80
C PRO A 507 -13.84 38.95 -66.05
N ILE A 508 -13.15 38.36 -67.02
CA ILE A 508 -11.85 38.82 -67.51
C ILE A 508 -12.07 40.14 -68.29
N PRO A 509 -11.35 41.25 -68.00
CA PRO A 509 -11.54 42.50 -68.73
C PRO A 509 -11.00 42.41 -70.17
N ALA A 510 -11.86 42.64 -71.15
CA ALA A 510 -11.46 42.82 -72.56
C ALA A 510 -11.04 44.28 -72.79
N THR A 511 -9.76 44.53 -73.07
CA THR A 511 -9.26 45.83 -73.53
C THR A 511 -9.39 45.92 -75.06
N GLY A 512 -10.24 46.84 -75.53
CA GLY A 512 -10.49 47.10 -76.95
C GLY A 512 -9.39 47.93 -77.63
N PHE A 513 -9.03 47.54 -78.86
CA PHE A 513 -8.14 48.33 -79.73
C PHE A 513 -8.96 49.27 -80.62
N ALA A 514 -8.63 50.56 -80.59
CA ALA A 514 -9.25 51.61 -81.41
C ALA A 514 -8.77 51.56 -82.87
N SER A 515 -9.70 51.73 -83.83
CA SER A 515 -9.41 51.87 -85.26
C SER A 515 -8.75 53.24 -85.55
N SER A 516 -7.60 53.25 -86.22
CA SER A 516 -6.91 54.48 -86.63
C SER A 516 -7.21 54.86 -88.08
N PHE A 517 -7.42 56.14 -88.38
CA PHE A 517 -7.66 56.65 -89.74
C PHE A 517 -6.42 57.38 -90.29
N CYS A 518 -6.24 57.40 -91.61
CA CYS A 518 -5.14 58.08 -92.30
C CYS A 518 -5.31 59.59 -92.18
N ARG A 519 -4.30 60.31 -91.67
CA ARG A 519 -4.38 61.76 -91.48
C ARG A 519 -4.44 62.58 -92.77
N SER A 520 -3.97 62.02 -93.89
CA SER A 520 -3.89 62.76 -95.17
C SER A 520 -5.23 62.73 -95.93
N CYS A 521 -5.90 61.57 -95.98
CA CYS A 521 -7.13 61.40 -96.75
C CYS A 521 -8.35 60.90 -95.94
N GLY A 522 -8.18 60.65 -94.64
CA GLY A 522 -9.26 60.29 -93.71
C GLY A 522 -9.73 58.83 -93.76
N GLN A 523 -9.20 57.99 -94.65
CA GLN A 523 -9.65 56.59 -94.76
C GLN A 523 -9.15 55.70 -93.59
N PRO A 524 -9.96 54.72 -93.11
CA PRO A 524 -9.56 53.83 -92.02
C PRO A 524 -8.37 52.97 -92.45
N LEU A 525 -7.35 52.90 -91.59
CA LEU A 525 -6.19 52.04 -91.79
C LEU A 525 -6.43 50.72 -91.09
N SER A 526 -6.25 49.62 -91.82
CA SER A 526 -6.16 48.28 -91.23
C SER A 526 -5.05 48.27 -90.15
N PRO A 527 -5.24 47.60 -89.00
CA PRO A 527 -4.30 47.63 -87.88
C PRO A 527 -2.85 47.30 -88.27
N THR A 528 -2.67 46.48 -89.31
CA THR A 528 -1.36 46.02 -89.82
C THR A 528 -0.85 46.77 -91.04
N ALA A 529 -1.55 47.80 -91.54
CA ALA A 529 -1.13 48.54 -92.74
C ALA A 529 -0.01 49.56 -92.43
N ASN A 530 1.09 49.48 -93.18
CA ASN A 530 2.24 50.40 -93.06
C ASN A 530 2.10 51.66 -93.93
N PHE A 531 1.23 51.65 -94.95
CA PHE A 531 0.96 52.76 -95.84
C PHE A 531 -0.54 52.82 -96.15
N CYS A 532 -1.09 54.01 -96.41
CA CYS A 532 -2.46 54.14 -96.87
C CYS A 532 -2.55 53.67 -98.33
N THR A 533 -3.32 52.61 -98.59
CA THR A 533 -3.47 52.04 -99.94
C THR A 533 -4.12 52.99 -100.93
N SER A 534 -4.84 54.02 -100.47
CA SER A 534 -5.54 54.95 -101.34
C SER A 534 -4.71 56.16 -101.79
N CYS A 535 -3.74 56.62 -100.98
CA CYS A 535 -2.93 57.82 -101.30
C CYS A 535 -1.42 57.61 -101.13
N GLY A 536 -0.98 56.40 -100.81
CA GLY A 536 0.43 56.01 -100.69
C GLY A 536 1.18 56.57 -99.47
N THR A 537 0.53 57.36 -98.60
CA THR A 537 1.23 57.99 -97.47
C THR A 537 1.59 56.96 -96.37
N PRO A 538 2.86 56.90 -95.91
CA PRO A 538 3.29 55.99 -94.84
C PRO A 538 2.67 56.34 -93.48
N ARG A 539 2.37 55.30 -92.69
CA ARG A 539 1.80 55.42 -91.33
C ARG A 539 2.92 55.76 -90.34
N ILE A 540 2.94 57.01 -89.89
CA ILE A 540 3.88 57.48 -88.87
C ILE A 540 3.44 56.90 -87.51
N MET A 541 4.14 55.87 -87.02
CA MET A 541 3.96 55.37 -85.65
C MET A 541 4.78 56.24 -84.70
N THR A 542 4.12 57.16 -83.98
CA THR A 542 4.73 57.79 -82.80
C THR A 542 4.76 56.77 -81.67
N ARG A 543 5.95 56.58 -81.10
CA ARG A 543 6.27 55.59 -80.06
C ARG A 543 5.54 55.86 -78.75
#